data_AF-A0A1J4Y7B2-F1
#
_entry.id   AF-A0A1J4Y7B2-F1
#
_cell.length_a   1.000
_cell.length_b   1.000
_cell.length_c   1.000
_cell.angle_alpha   90.00
_cell.angle_beta   90.00
_cell.angle_gamma   90.00
#
_symmetry.space_group_name_H-M   'P 1'
#
loop_
_entity.id
_entity.type
_entity.pdbx_description
1 polymer ?
#
loop_
_entity_poly.entity_id
_entity_poly.type
_entity_poly.pdbx_seq_one_letter_code
_entity_poly.pdbx_strand_id
1 'polypeptide(L)'
;MDDQTLSEAYARFEQEDAEVRQKVAATKRIQNIIWVICIVLAAIFFGGLAMGQIYYQMTLEELSIDALPILMGTTLLITTGYVVFILLYFASVRVIYHSHSVIHPRLNDFLHPDEQRPFHWHSYFRKHTTDIEMQSKGAATVITIKIIKITTLFILILACQFSWMHLLEISGKEMLDEYYAFLGLVDLTLFSSIVLFVVVLLAVRVGALGRQKQRIADSAHRPPADQ
;
A
#
# COMPACT_ATOMS: atom_id res chain seq x y z
N MET A 1 27.56 -16.81 30.24
CA MET A 1 26.45 -15.83 30.20
C MET A 1 25.30 -16.47 30.96
N ASP A 2 24.66 -15.80 31.90
CA ASP A 2 23.65 -16.44 32.74
C ASP A 2 22.38 -16.74 31.93
N ASP A 3 21.90 -17.98 31.98
CA ASP A 3 20.68 -18.44 31.30
C ASP A 3 19.46 -17.56 31.62
N GLN A 4 19.43 -16.96 32.82
CA GLN A 4 18.42 -15.97 33.21
C GLN A 4 18.45 -14.73 32.31
N THR A 5 19.62 -14.14 32.04
CA THR A 5 19.72 -12.94 31.19
C THR A 5 19.34 -13.20 29.74
N LEU A 6 19.63 -14.40 29.21
CA LEU A 6 19.22 -14.78 27.87
C LEU A 6 17.69 -14.99 27.81
N SER A 7 17.11 -15.65 28.82
CA SER A 7 15.66 -15.88 28.90
C SER A 7 14.85 -14.59 28.96
N GLU A 8 15.34 -13.59 29.71
CA GLU A 8 14.73 -12.25 29.78
C GLU A 8 14.83 -11.50 28.44
N ALA A 9 15.97 -11.61 27.74
CA ALA A 9 16.14 -11.02 26.42
C ALA A 9 15.18 -11.63 25.38
N TYR A 10 14.96 -12.96 25.44
CA TYR A 10 13.97 -13.64 24.61
C TYR A 10 12.54 -13.20 24.91
N ALA A 11 12.14 -13.16 26.19
CA ALA A 11 10.80 -12.73 26.57
C ALA A 11 10.51 -11.29 26.11
N ARG A 12 11.50 -10.39 26.26
CA ARG A 12 11.41 -9.01 25.79
C ARG A 12 11.31 -8.93 24.26
N PHE A 13 12.10 -9.72 23.55
CA PHE A 13 12.03 -9.80 22.08
C PHE A 13 10.64 -10.27 21.62
N GLU A 14 10.10 -11.33 22.21
CA GLU A 14 8.78 -11.85 21.83
C GLU A 14 7.68 -10.82 22.05
N GLN A 15 7.75 -10.08 23.16
CA GLN A 15 6.81 -9.00 23.43
C GLN A 15 6.94 -7.85 22.42
N GLU A 16 8.15 -7.33 22.19
CA GLU A 16 8.39 -6.22 21.26
C GLU A 16 8.04 -6.61 19.80
N ASP A 17 8.34 -7.85 19.37
CA ASP A 17 8.00 -8.36 18.05
C ASP A 17 6.48 -8.57 17.87
N ALA A 18 5.80 -9.07 18.90
CA ALA A 18 4.34 -9.22 18.91
C ALA A 18 3.63 -7.87 18.80
N GLU A 19 4.10 -6.85 19.53
CA GLU A 19 3.55 -5.48 19.44
C GLU A 19 3.73 -4.89 18.03
N VAL A 20 4.90 -5.09 17.42
CA VAL A 20 5.15 -4.68 16.03
C VAL A 20 4.19 -5.36 15.07
N ARG A 21 4.01 -6.69 15.19
CA ARG A 21 3.08 -7.45 14.36
C ARG A 21 1.64 -6.98 14.54
N GLN A 22 1.22 -6.68 15.76
CA GLN A 22 -0.12 -6.17 16.03
C GLN A 22 -0.35 -4.80 15.38
N LYS A 23 0.62 -3.87 15.47
CA LYS A 23 0.56 -2.55 14.82
C LYS A 23 0.48 -2.68 13.29
N VAL A 24 1.28 -3.58 12.70
CA VAL A 24 1.25 -3.85 11.26
C VAL A 24 -0.08 -4.48 10.84
N ALA A 25 -0.62 -5.41 11.63
CA ALA A 25 -1.91 -6.04 11.36
C ALA A 25 -3.08 -5.04 11.43
N ALA A 26 -3.08 -4.16 12.42
CA ALA A 26 -4.07 -3.08 12.55
C ALA A 26 -4.01 -2.15 11.34
N THR A 27 -2.81 -1.71 10.95
CA THR A 27 -2.60 -0.85 9.78
C THR A 27 -3.09 -1.53 8.49
N LYS A 28 -2.77 -2.82 8.31
CA LYS A 28 -3.24 -3.61 7.17
C LYS A 28 -4.77 -3.75 7.14
N ARG A 29 -5.42 -3.87 8.29
CA ARG A 29 -6.88 -3.92 8.40
C ARG A 29 -7.50 -2.60 7.92
N ILE A 30 -6.95 -1.47 8.36
CA ILE A 30 -7.39 -0.14 7.92
C ILE A 30 -7.19 0.02 6.41
N GLN A 31 -6.02 -0.37 5.87
CA GLN A 31 -5.79 -0.37 4.42
C GLN A 31 -6.82 -1.19 3.65
N ASN A 32 -7.16 -2.39 4.14
CA ASN A 32 -8.20 -3.21 3.52
C ASN A 32 -9.57 -2.54 3.55
N ILE A 33 -9.93 -1.90 4.66
CA ILE A 33 -11.21 -1.20 4.80
C ILE A 33 -11.29 -0.05 3.79
N ILE A 34 -10.25 0.78 3.70
CA ILE A 34 -10.17 1.87 2.72
C ILE A 34 -10.36 1.32 1.30
N TRP A 35 -9.61 0.27 0.96
CA TRP A 35 -9.67 -0.35 -0.37
C TRP A 35 -11.08 -0.87 -0.71
N VAL A 36 -11.74 -1.57 0.22
CA VAL A 36 -13.11 -2.07 0.01
C VAL A 36 -14.10 -0.91 -0.12
N ILE A 37 -14.03 0.09 0.76
CA ILE A 37 -14.94 1.25 0.72
C ILE A 37 -14.83 1.98 -0.61
N CYS A 38 -13.60 2.25 -1.11
CA CYS A 38 -13.41 2.90 -2.40
C CYS A 38 -14.05 2.11 -3.56
N ILE A 39 -13.86 0.78 -3.58
CA ILE A 39 -14.46 -0.08 -4.62
C ILE A 39 -15.99 -0.08 -4.52
N VAL A 40 -16.53 -0.21 -3.30
CA VAL A 40 -17.98 -0.22 -3.08
C VAL A 40 -18.61 1.11 -3.48
N LEU A 41 -18.00 2.24 -3.12
CA LEU A 41 -18.46 3.57 -3.52
C LEU A 41 -18.53 3.71 -5.05
N ALA A 42 -17.46 3.32 -5.74
CA ALA A 42 -17.45 3.36 -7.20
C ALA A 42 -18.47 2.39 -7.82
N ALA A 43 -18.59 1.16 -7.29
CA ALA A 43 -19.55 0.18 -7.78
C ALA A 43 -21.01 0.65 -7.60
N ILE A 44 -21.33 1.27 -6.46
CA ILE A 44 -22.64 1.87 -6.21
C ILE A 44 -22.90 3.01 -7.20
N PHE A 45 -21.92 3.90 -7.40
CA PHE A 45 -22.06 5.04 -8.30
C PHE A 45 -22.25 4.58 -9.76
N PHE A 46 -21.32 3.81 -10.32
CA PHE A 46 -21.39 3.35 -11.71
C PHE A 46 -22.54 2.36 -11.93
N GLY A 47 -22.84 1.51 -10.95
CA GLY A 47 -24.02 0.64 -10.99
C GLY A 47 -25.32 1.44 -11.00
N GLY A 48 -25.40 2.52 -10.22
CA GLY A 48 -26.53 3.45 -10.22
C GLY A 48 -26.72 4.13 -11.58
N LEU A 49 -25.63 4.63 -12.19
CA LEU A 49 -25.67 5.20 -13.55
C LEU A 49 -26.16 4.19 -14.58
N ALA A 50 -25.61 2.96 -14.57
CA ALA A 50 -26.01 1.91 -15.50
C ALA A 50 -27.49 1.53 -15.35
N MET A 51 -27.98 1.44 -14.10
CA MET A 51 -29.41 1.18 -13.82
C MET A 51 -30.30 2.33 -14.32
N GLY A 52 -29.88 3.59 -14.10
CA GLY A 52 -30.57 4.79 -14.62
C GLY A 52 -30.74 4.74 -16.14
N GLN A 53 -29.67 4.40 -16.85
CA GLN A 53 -29.66 4.37 -18.31
C GLN A 53 -30.46 3.19 -18.89
N ILE A 54 -30.35 2.00 -18.29
CA ILE A 54 -30.99 0.78 -18.82
C ILE A 54 -32.48 0.70 -18.47
N TYR A 55 -32.86 1.01 -17.22
CA TYR A 55 -34.23 0.80 -16.74
C TYR A 55 -35.12 2.04 -16.86
N TYR A 56 -34.56 3.23 -16.67
CA TYR A 56 -35.34 4.48 -16.67
C TYR A 56 -35.22 5.26 -17.99
N GLN A 57 -34.40 4.78 -18.94
CA GLN A 57 -34.12 5.43 -20.23
C GLN A 57 -33.74 6.91 -20.10
N MET A 58 -33.21 7.31 -18.95
CA MET A 58 -32.77 8.69 -18.74
C MET A 58 -31.60 9.00 -19.65
N THR A 59 -31.63 10.17 -20.28
CA THR A 59 -30.50 10.63 -21.09
C THR A 59 -29.32 10.95 -20.17
N LEU A 60 -28.11 10.73 -20.67
CA LEU A 60 -26.87 11.06 -19.94
C LEU A 60 -26.81 12.55 -19.56
N GLU A 61 -27.45 13.41 -20.34
CA GLU A 61 -27.52 14.86 -20.11
C GLU A 61 -28.35 15.19 -18.86
N GLU A 62 -29.56 14.62 -18.71
CA GLU A 62 -30.38 14.81 -17.51
C GLU A 62 -29.70 14.23 -16.25
N LEU A 63 -29.03 13.09 -16.39
CA LEU A 63 -28.30 12.46 -15.29
C LEU A 63 -27.02 13.24 -14.92
N SER A 64 -26.39 13.92 -15.89
CA SER A 64 -25.11 14.61 -15.68
C SER A 64 -25.22 15.74 -14.66
N ILE A 65 -26.38 16.40 -14.55
CA ILE A 65 -26.54 17.56 -13.66
C ILE A 65 -26.32 17.16 -12.20
N ASP A 66 -26.88 16.02 -11.78
CA ASP A 66 -26.78 15.50 -10.42
C ASP A 66 -25.57 14.57 -10.24
N ALA A 67 -25.23 13.78 -11.26
CA ALA A 67 -24.16 12.80 -11.18
C ALA A 67 -22.76 13.44 -11.13
N LEU A 68 -22.57 14.59 -11.78
CA LEU A 68 -21.28 15.26 -11.91
C LEU A 68 -20.69 15.73 -10.56
N PRO A 69 -21.40 16.50 -9.71
CA PRO A 69 -20.88 16.87 -8.39
C PRO A 69 -20.65 15.64 -7.50
N ILE A 70 -21.50 14.62 -7.58
CA ILE A 70 -21.33 13.37 -6.83
C ILE A 70 -20.07 12.62 -7.29
N LEU A 71 -19.83 12.53 -8.60
CA LEU A 71 -18.66 11.87 -9.16
C LEU A 71 -17.37 12.60 -8.81
N MET A 72 -17.36 13.93 -8.87
CA MET A 72 -16.21 14.74 -8.47
C MET A 72 -15.90 14.57 -6.98
N GLY A 73 -16.91 14.66 -6.11
CA GLY A 73 -16.74 14.40 -4.68
C GLY A 73 -16.26 12.98 -4.39
N THR A 74 -16.80 11.98 -5.10
CA THR A 74 -16.38 10.58 -5.00
C THR A 74 -14.94 10.40 -5.46
N THR A 75 -14.54 11.04 -6.55
CA THR A 75 -13.17 11.02 -7.07
C THR A 75 -12.20 11.57 -6.03
N LEU A 76 -12.51 12.75 -5.45
CA LEU A 76 -11.69 13.37 -4.41
C LEU A 76 -11.57 12.49 -3.15
N LEU A 77 -12.67 11.86 -2.72
CA LEU A 77 -12.67 10.92 -1.59
C LEU A 77 -11.81 9.69 -1.87
N ILE A 78 -11.91 9.10 -3.07
CA ILE A 78 -11.10 7.94 -3.48
C ILE A 78 -9.62 8.33 -3.57
N THR A 79 -9.30 9.49 -4.15
CA THR A 79 -7.93 10.03 -4.24
C THR A 79 -7.33 10.26 -2.85
N THR A 80 -8.10 10.89 -1.94
CA THR A 80 -7.68 11.10 -0.54
C THR A 80 -7.48 9.75 0.18
N GLY A 81 -8.40 8.81 0.00
CA GLY A 81 -8.28 7.45 0.51
C GLY A 81 -7.03 6.74 0.00
N TYR A 82 -6.69 6.92 -1.27
CA TYR A 82 -5.47 6.39 -1.88
C TYR A 82 -4.21 6.99 -1.25
N VAL A 83 -4.16 8.30 -1.01
CA VAL A 83 -3.05 8.95 -0.28
C VAL A 83 -2.87 8.33 1.10
N VAL A 84 -3.97 8.25 1.88
CA VAL A 84 -3.94 7.66 3.21
C VAL A 84 -3.49 6.19 3.13
N PHE A 85 -3.97 5.44 2.15
CA PHE A 85 -3.57 4.05 1.92
C PHE A 85 -2.05 3.92 1.71
N ILE A 86 -1.44 4.80 0.92
CA ILE A 86 0.01 4.85 0.71
C ILE A 86 0.76 5.26 2.00
N LEU A 87 0.30 6.28 2.71
CA LEU A 87 0.92 6.69 3.99
C LEU A 87 0.90 5.58 5.04
N LEU A 88 -0.20 4.82 5.12
CA LEU A 88 -0.30 3.64 5.99
C LEU A 88 0.67 2.52 5.58
N TYR A 89 0.96 2.39 4.28
CA TYR A 89 1.99 1.46 3.80
C TYR A 89 3.36 1.83 4.37
N PHE A 90 3.70 3.13 4.30
CA PHE A 90 4.95 3.63 4.88
C PHE A 90 5.03 3.50 6.39
N ALA A 91 3.94 3.79 7.10
CA ALA A 91 3.88 3.58 8.53
C ALA A 91 4.19 2.11 8.88
N SER A 92 3.60 1.17 8.14
CA SER A 92 3.89 -0.27 8.30
C SER A 92 5.36 -0.60 8.02
N VAL A 93 5.91 -0.11 6.91
CA VAL A 93 7.32 -0.32 6.54
C VAL A 93 8.25 0.24 7.62
N ARG A 94 8.00 1.45 8.13
CA ARG A 94 8.81 2.07 9.17
C ARG A 94 8.83 1.25 10.47
N VAL A 95 7.66 0.76 10.89
CA VAL A 95 7.55 -0.07 12.10
C VAL A 95 8.29 -1.41 11.92
N ILE A 96 8.18 -2.04 10.74
CA ILE A 96 8.93 -3.27 10.45
C ILE A 96 10.44 -3.00 10.37
N TYR A 97 10.85 -1.85 9.82
CA TYR A 97 12.25 -1.45 9.78
C TYR A 97 12.83 -1.25 11.19
N HIS A 98 12.04 -0.72 12.13
CA HIS A 98 12.44 -0.66 13.54
C HIS A 98 12.72 -2.06 14.11
N SER A 99 11.88 -3.05 13.78
CA SER A 99 12.15 -4.44 14.18
C SER A 99 13.45 -4.98 13.57
N HIS A 100 13.70 -4.73 12.28
CA HIS A 100 14.94 -5.15 11.60
C HIS A 100 16.21 -4.49 12.17
N SER A 101 16.16 -3.21 12.50
CA SER A 101 17.34 -2.40 12.86
C SER A 101 17.63 -2.32 14.36
N VAL A 102 16.63 -2.58 15.19
CA VAL A 102 16.74 -2.41 16.65
C VAL A 102 16.40 -3.69 17.41
N ILE A 103 15.27 -4.33 17.09
CA ILE A 103 14.75 -5.47 17.90
C ILE A 103 15.55 -6.75 17.61
N HIS A 104 15.71 -7.12 16.34
CA HIS A 104 16.47 -8.32 15.94
C HIS A 104 17.96 -8.22 16.29
N PRO A 105 18.67 -7.10 16.00
CA PRO A 105 20.07 -6.96 16.39
C PRO A 105 20.26 -7.03 17.90
N ARG A 106 19.39 -6.39 18.69
CA ARG A 106 19.47 -6.43 20.17
C ARG A 106 19.40 -7.85 20.71
N LEU A 107 18.56 -8.74 20.14
CA LEU A 107 18.54 -10.14 20.54
C LEU A 107 19.79 -10.89 20.04
N ASN A 108 20.19 -10.64 18.79
CA ASN A 108 21.36 -11.29 18.18
C ASN A 108 22.70 -10.92 18.87
N ASP A 109 22.77 -9.75 19.53
CA ASP A 109 23.93 -9.35 20.36
C ASP A 109 24.10 -10.26 21.61
N PHE A 110 23.04 -10.94 22.05
CA PHE A 110 23.06 -11.90 23.16
C PHE A 110 23.22 -13.36 22.70
N LEU A 111 23.18 -13.63 21.39
CA LEU A 111 23.22 -14.99 20.84
C LEU A 111 24.59 -15.33 20.29
N HIS A 112 24.94 -16.62 20.32
CA HIS A 112 26.12 -17.09 19.58
C HIS A 112 25.92 -16.82 18.08
N PRO A 113 26.97 -16.51 17.30
CA PRO A 113 26.86 -16.28 15.85
C PRO A 113 26.07 -17.34 15.08
N ASP A 114 26.13 -18.60 15.53
CA ASP A 114 25.44 -19.75 14.90
C ASP A 114 23.94 -19.83 15.25
N GLU A 115 23.51 -19.12 16.29
CA GLU A 115 22.12 -19.08 16.79
C GLU A 115 21.37 -17.80 16.37
N GLN A 116 22.04 -16.91 15.64
CA GLN A 116 21.46 -15.64 15.20
C GLN A 116 20.23 -15.88 14.32
N ARG A 117 19.13 -15.20 14.65
CA ARG A 117 17.90 -15.34 13.88
C ARG A 117 17.94 -14.45 12.65
N PRO A 118 17.71 -14.99 11.45
CA PRO A 118 17.60 -14.19 10.24
C PRO A 118 16.29 -13.39 10.26
N PHE A 119 16.39 -12.11 9.91
CA PHE A 119 15.23 -11.26 9.80
C PHE A 119 14.44 -11.53 8.50
N HIS A 120 13.15 -11.85 8.64
CA HIS A 120 12.26 -12.11 7.51
C HIS A 120 11.19 -11.03 7.36
N TRP A 121 11.46 -10.01 6.53
CA TRP A 121 10.57 -8.86 6.27
C TRP A 121 9.12 -9.25 5.91
N HIS A 122 8.96 -10.26 5.07
CA HIS A 122 7.65 -10.67 4.54
C HIS A 122 6.76 -11.33 5.60
N SER A 123 7.36 -11.87 6.67
CA SER A 123 6.64 -12.55 7.75
C SER A 123 5.70 -11.59 8.50
N TYR A 124 6.05 -10.31 8.58
CA TYR A 124 5.24 -9.27 9.25
C TYR A 124 3.95 -8.92 8.50
N PHE A 125 3.86 -9.25 7.21
CA PHE A 125 2.67 -9.00 6.40
C PHE A 125 1.73 -10.20 6.30
N ARG A 126 2.15 -11.38 6.76
CA ARG A 126 1.31 -12.58 6.81
C ARG A 126 0.39 -12.53 8.03
N LYS A 127 -0.80 -13.13 7.91
CA LYS A 127 -1.63 -13.42 9.09
C LYS A 127 -0.86 -14.45 9.93
N HIS A 128 -1.04 -14.46 11.26
CA HIS A 128 -0.70 -15.63 12.07
C HIS A 128 -1.61 -16.79 11.62
N THR A 129 -1.27 -17.41 10.50
CA THR A 129 -1.81 -18.70 10.12
C THR A 129 -0.70 -19.72 10.33
N THR A 130 -1.12 -20.86 10.88
CA THR A 130 -0.35 -22.07 11.17
C THR A 130 0.80 -22.31 10.20
N ASP A 131 1.89 -22.90 10.71
CA ASP A 131 3.16 -23.16 9.98
C ASP A 131 2.99 -23.75 8.57
N ILE A 132 1.89 -24.47 8.33
CA ILE A 132 1.53 -25.08 7.04
C ILE A 132 1.21 -24.03 5.95
N GLU A 133 0.55 -22.91 6.27
CA GLU A 133 0.38 -21.79 5.33
C GLU A 133 1.65 -20.93 5.21
N MET A 134 2.53 -21.00 6.21
CA MET A 134 3.81 -20.29 6.26
C MET A 134 4.80 -20.84 5.20
N GLN A 135 4.67 -22.10 4.81
CA GLN A 135 5.42 -22.69 3.69
C GLN A 135 4.84 -22.38 2.29
N SER A 136 3.51 -22.27 2.11
CA SER A 136 2.93 -22.26 0.74
C SER A 136 2.77 -20.89 0.06
N LYS A 137 2.50 -19.81 0.81
CA LYS A 137 2.28 -18.45 0.26
C LYS A 137 3.55 -17.60 0.26
N GLY A 138 4.45 -17.83 -0.70
CA GLY A 138 5.72 -17.12 -0.81
C GLY A 138 5.63 -15.58 -0.73
N ALA A 139 6.74 -14.94 -0.39
CA ALA A 139 6.90 -13.48 -0.33
C ALA A 139 6.34 -12.76 -1.57
N ALA A 140 6.45 -13.38 -2.75
CA ALA A 140 5.89 -12.93 -4.00
C ALA A 140 4.38 -12.67 -3.92
N THR A 141 3.59 -13.60 -3.38
CA THR A 141 2.13 -13.47 -3.31
C THR A 141 1.70 -12.26 -2.48
N VAL A 142 2.40 -12.00 -1.38
CA VAL A 142 2.09 -10.85 -0.50
C VAL A 142 2.40 -9.52 -1.17
N ILE A 143 3.50 -9.46 -1.93
CA ILE A 143 3.87 -8.27 -2.72
C ILE A 143 2.84 -8.08 -3.85
N THR A 144 2.53 -9.13 -4.60
CA THR A 144 1.58 -9.09 -5.72
C THR A 144 0.22 -8.57 -5.28
N ILE A 145 -0.32 -9.05 -4.14
CA ILE A 145 -1.61 -8.57 -3.62
C ILE A 145 -1.56 -7.07 -3.28
N LYS A 146 -0.45 -6.57 -2.72
CA LYS A 146 -0.30 -5.14 -2.42
C LYS A 146 -0.22 -4.29 -3.69
N ILE A 147 0.54 -4.74 -4.69
CA ILE A 147 0.64 -4.07 -5.99
C ILE A 147 -0.74 -4.02 -6.64
N ILE A 148 -1.45 -5.16 -6.70
CA ILE A 148 -2.81 -5.23 -7.26
C ILE A 148 -3.71 -4.17 -6.59
N LYS A 149 -3.72 -4.06 -5.26
CA LYS A 149 -4.56 -3.06 -4.58
C LYS A 149 -4.23 -1.63 -4.96
N ILE A 150 -2.94 -1.30 -5.03
CA ILE A 150 -2.46 0.02 -5.45
C ILE A 150 -2.90 0.29 -6.90
N THR A 151 -2.64 -0.66 -7.80
CA THR A 151 -3.02 -0.55 -9.22
C THR A 151 -4.53 -0.47 -9.39
N THR A 152 -5.32 -1.24 -8.65
CA THR A 152 -6.79 -1.19 -8.72
C THR A 152 -7.33 0.17 -8.28
N LEU A 153 -6.83 0.73 -7.16
CA LEU A 153 -7.25 2.08 -6.73
C LEU A 153 -6.82 3.14 -7.73
N PHE A 154 -5.63 2.99 -8.32
CA PHE A 154 -5.14 3.91 -9.35
C PHE A 154 -6.02 3.88 -10.61
N ILE A 155 -6.33 2.69 -11.12
CA ILE A 155 -7.25 2.51 -12.26
C ILE A 155 -8.64 3.09 -11.93
N LEU A 156 -9.10 2.90 -10.69
CA LEU A 156 -10.39 3.44 -10.24
C LEU A 156 -10.41 4.96 -10.27
N ILE A 157 -9.35 5.63 -9.82
CA ILE A 157 -9.21 7.08 -9.89
C ILE A 157 -9.23 7.54 -11.35
N LEU A 158 -8.44 6.90 -12.21
CA LEU A 158 -8.44 7.21 -13.64
C LEU A 158 -9.83 7.07 -14.27
N ALA A 159 -10.53 5.97 -13.97
CA ALA A 159 -11.88 5.74 -14.47
C ALA A 159 -12.84 6.85 -14.00
N CYS A 160 -12.81 7.21 -12.72
CA CYS A 160 -13.64 8.31 -12.20
C CYS A 160 -13.29 9.64 -12.87
N GLN A 161 -11.99 9.94 -13.04
CA GLN A 161 -11.52 11.16 -13.71
C GLN A 161 -11.99 11.26 -15.16
N PHE A 162 -11.80 10.20 -15.95
CA PHE A 162 -12.30 10.16 -17.31
C PHE A 162 -13.82 10.27 -17.37
N SER A 163 -14.54 9.64 -16.45
CA SER A 163 -16.00 9.69 -16.41
C SER A 163 -16.55 11.09 -16.13
N TRP A 164 -16.00 11.87 -15.19
CA TRP A 164 -16.52 13.22 -14.95
C TRP A 164 -16.08 14.22 -16.02
N MET A 165 -14.89 14.05 -16.62
CA MET A 165 -14.50 14.84 -17.80
C MET A 165 -15.47 14.62 -18.97
N HIS A 166 -15.88 13.37 -19.19
CA HIS A 166 -16.86 13.05 -20.24
C HIS A 166 -18.26 13.58 -19.91
N LEU A 167 -18.69 13.51 -18.64
CA LEU A 167 -19.96 14.11 -18.22
C LEU A 167 -19.95 15.64 -18.34
N LEU A 168 -18.82 16.30 -18.07
CA LEU A 168 -18.67 17.75 -18.30
C LEU A 168 -18.86 18.08 -19.78
N GLU A 169 -18.19 17.35 -20.67
CA GLU A 169 -18.29 17.53 -22.12
C GLU A 169 -19.74 17.37 -22.62
N ILE A 170 -20.45 16.34 -22.16
CA ILE A 170 -21.85 16.09 -22.53
C ILE A 170 -22.79 17.16 -21.96
N SER A 171 -22.55 17.62 -20.72
CA SER A 171 -23.41 18.59 -20.05
C SER A 171 -23.29 20.02 -20.58
N GLY A 172 -22.31 20.28 -21.47
CA GLY A 172 -22.02 21.63 -21.98
C GLY A 172 -21.50 22.61 -20.92
N LYS A 173 -21.23 22.15 -19.70
CA LYS A 173 -20.59 22.95 -18.64
C LYS A 173 -19.09 23.05 -18.94
N GLU A 174 -18.63 24.25 -19.24
CA GLU A 174 -17.20 24.49 -19.45
C GLU A 174 -16.40 24.24 -18.16
N MET A 175 -15.19 23.66 -18.28
CA MET A 175 -14.23 23.54 -17.17
C MET A 175 -13.81 24.88 -16.55
N LEU A 176 -14.23 26.01 -17.15
CA LEU A 176 -13.86 27.38 -16.77
C LEU A 176 -14.73 28.01 -15.68
N ASP A 177 -15.84 27.39 -15.27
CA ASP A 177 -16.52 27.84 -14.05
C ASP A 177 -15.56 27.67 -12.86
N GLU A 178 -15.28 28.76 -12.14
CA GLU A 178 -14.19 28.88 -11.14
C GLU A 178 -14.15 27.73 -10.12
N TYR A 179 -15.31 27.18 -9.77
CA TYR A 179 -15.44 26.06 -8.83
C TYR A 179 -14.93 24.72 -9.38
N TYR A 180 -15.06 24.48 -10.69
CA TYR A 180 -14.70 23.20 -11.31
C TYR A 180 -13.24 23.16 -11.77
N ALA A 181 -12.69 24.30 -12.22
CA ALA A 181 -11.27 24.45 -12.58
C ALA A 181 -10.33 24.15 -11.41
N PHE A 182 -10.67 24.65 -10.21
CA PHE A 182 -9.86 24.46 -9.01
C PHE A 182 -9.82 22.98 -8.58
N LEU A 183 -10.97 22.29 -8.62
CA LEU A 183 -11.03 20.87 -8.26
C LEU A 183 -10.24 19.99 -9.23
N GLY A 184 -10.34 20.26 -10.55
CA GLY A 184 -9.57 19.54 -11.57
C GLY A 184 -8.06 19.75 -11.43
N LEU A 185 -7.62 20.97 -11.10
CA LEU A 185 -6.20 21.31 -10.94
C LEU A 185 -5.61 20.70 -9.67
N VAL A 186 -6.37 20.68 -8.57
CA VAL A 186 -5.97 20.04 -7.31
C VAL A 186 -5.83 18.53 -7.48
N ASP A 187 -6.79 17.88 -8.15
CA ASP A 187 -6.74 16.42 -8.40
C ASP A 187 -5.57 16.05 -9.32
N LEU A 188 -5.28 16.85 -10.36
CA LEU A 188 -4.18 16.60 -11.30
C LEU A 188 -2.80 16.82 -10.67
N THR A 189 -2.65 17.83 -9.79
CA THR A 189 -1.39 18.12 -9.08
C THR A 189 -1.13 17.14 -7.94
N LEU A 190 -2.16 16.72 -7.18
CA LEU A 190 -2.07 15.61 -6.23
C LEU A 190 -1.71 14.31 -6.96
N PHE A 191 -2.36 14.02 -8.08
CA PHE A 191 -2.07 12.85 -8.91
C PHE A 191 -0.61 12.83 -9.40
N SER A 192 -0.13 13.95 -9.96
CA SER A 192 1.24 14.06 -10.49
C SER A 192 2.30 13.91 -9.39
N SER A 193 2.10 14.55 -8.23
CA SER A 193 3.03 14.47 -7.11
C SER A 193 3.10 13.08 -6.47
N ILE A 194 1.97 12.37 -6.37
CA ILE A 194 1.92 11.01 -5.81
C ILE A 194 2.52 9.99 -6.76
N VAL A 195 2.24 10.09 -8.07
CA VAL A 195 2.86 9.21 -9.08
C VAL A 195 4.38 9.37 -9.08
N LEU A 196 4.87 10.62 -9.08
CA LEU A 196 6.30 10.92 -8.93
C LEU A 196 6.87 10.31 -7.65
N PHE A 197 6.15 10.41 -6.53
CA PHE A 197 6.59 9.82 -5.28
C PHE A 197 6.66 8.29 -5.33
N VAL A 198 5.65 7.61 -5.89
CA VAL A 198 5.65 6.15 -6.09
C VAL A 198 6.79 5.70 -7.00
N VAL A 199 7.05 6.43 -8.09
CA VAL A 199 8.17 6.17 -9.00
C VAL A 199 9.51 6.33 -8.28
N VAL A 200 9.69 7.38 -7.48
CA VAL A 200 10.90 7.60 -6.68
C VAL A 200 11.09 6.47 -5.66
N LEU A 201 10.03 5.96 -5.05
CA LEU A 201 10.13 4.87 -4.08
C LEU A 201 10.43 3.52 -4.71
N LEU A 202 9.83 3.24 -5.86
CA LEU A 202 10.19 2.07 -6.66
C LEU A 202 11.66 2.16 -7.08
N ALA A 203 12.13 3.33 -7.50
CA ALA A 203 13.54 3.57 -7.84
C ALA A 203 14.46 3.37 -6.62
N VAL A 204 14.10 3.88 -5.43
CA VAL A 204 14.86 3.66 -4.18
C VAL A 204 14.86 2.18 -3.79
N ARG A 205 13.75 1.46 -3.97
CA ARG A 205 13.65 0.03 -3.65
C ARG A 205 14.43 -0.84 -4.63
N VAL A 206 14.44 -0.48 -5.92
CA VAL A 206 15.30 -1.10 -6.95
C VAL A 206 16.77 -0.80 -6.66
N GLY A 207 17.12 0.42 -6.25
CA GLY A 207 18.49 0.79 -5.86
C GLY A 207 18.98 0.07 -4.60
N ALA A 208 18.11 -0.13 -3.61
CA ALA A 208 18.42 -0.88 -2.40
C ALA A 208 18.58 -2.38 -2.67
N LEU A 209 17.72 -2.96 -3.52
CA LEU A 209 17.84 -4.36 -3.97
C LEU A 209 19.09 -4.58 -4.85
N GLY A 210 19.49 -3.58 -5.63
CA GLY A 210 20.74 -3.58 -6.39
C GLY A 210 21.98 -3.69 -5.50
N ARG A 211 22.01 -2.92 -4.40
CA ARG A 211 23.11 -2.99 -3.41
C ARG A 211 23.18 -4.34 -2.68
N GLN A 212 22.05 -5.01 -2.45
CA GLN A 212 22.04 -6.33 -1.81
C GLN A 212 22.57 -7.41 -2.75
N LYS A 213 22.24 -7.34 -4.04
CA LYS A 213 22.80 -8.25 -5.07
C LYS A 213 24.30 -8.04 -5.26
N GLN A 214 24.77 -6.79 -5.14
CA GLN A 214 26.19 -6.45 -5.22
C GLN A 214 26.98 -6.95 -4.00
N ARG A 215 26.44 -6.83 -2.78
CA ARG A 215 27.03 -7.45 -1.57
C ARG A 215 27.15 -8.97 -1.66
N ILE A 216 26.16 -9.65 -2.24
CA ILE A 216 26.18 -11.11 -2.42
C ILE A 216 27.23 -11.51 -3.47
N ALA A 217 27.37 -10.73 -4.54
CA ALA A 217 28.42 -10.93 -5.54
C ALA A 217 29.83 -10.69 -4.95
N ASP A 218 30.01 -9.65 -4.14
CA ASP A 218 31.29 -9.35 -3.48
C ASP A 218 31.68 -10.41 -2.43
N SER A 219 30.70 -11.00 -1.73
CA SER A 219 30.94 -12.13 -0.82
C SER A 219 31.28 -13.44 -1.53
N ALA A 220 30.84 -13.61 -2.79
CA ALA A 220 31.15 -14.77 -3.62
C ALA A 220 32.51 -14.66 -4.34
N HIS A 221 33.19 -13.51 -4.26
CA HIS A 221 34.52 -13.27 -4.86
C HIS A 221 35.65 -13.15 -3.83
N ARG A 222 35.39 -13.40 -2.54
CA ARG A 222 36.48 -13.60 -1.57
C ARG A 222 37.14 -14.95 -1.83
N PRO A 223 38.46 -15.01 -2.12
CA PRO A 223 39.15 -16.29 -2.16
C PRO A 223 39.08 -16.93 -0.77
N PRO A 224 39.07 -18.27 -0.68
CA PRO A 224 39.02 -18.95 0.61
C PRO A 224 40.22 -18.48 1.45
N ALA A 225 39.95 -18.00 2.66
CA ALA A 225 41.00 -17.81 3.64
C ALA A 225 41.50 -19.20 4.02
N ASP A 226 42.79 -19.43 3.83
CA ASP A 226 43.50 -20.69 4.02
C ASP A 226 43.06 -21.47 5.27
N GLN A 227 42.57 -22.69 5.06
CA GLN A 227 42.95 -23.93 5.76
C GLN A 227 42.24 -25.15 5.16
#